data_AF-A0A2G5LKJ0-F1
#
_entry.id   AF-A0A2G5LKJ0-F1
#
_cell.length_a   1.000
_cell.length_b   1.000
_cell.length_c   1.000
_cell.angle_alpha   90.00
_cell.angle_beta   90.00
_cell.angle_gamma   90.00
#
_symmetry.space_group_name_H-M   'P 1'
#
loop_
_entity.id
_entity.type
_entity.pdbx_description
1 polymer ?
#
loop_
_entity_poly.entity_id
_entity_poly.type
_entity_poly.pdbx_seq_one_letter_code
_entity_poly.pdbx_strand_id
1 'polypeptide(L)'
;MMPPDAEELRRRTEEGKKNIEFRDLMDSINYDINDQTRSGQSSTVFVLGKNNAEFADAVLERFSESELSVEYDEDTTKLTISWELPEGEEE
;
A
#
# COMPACT_ATOMS: atom_id res chain seq x y z
N MET A 1 28.72 -29.38 -1.24
CA MET A 1 27.51 -28.56 -1.40
C MET A 1 26.69 -28.76 -0.14
N MET A 2 26.73 -27.81 0.80
CA MET A 2 25.91 -27.89 2.01
C MET A 2 24.45 -27.64 1.61
N PRO A 3 23.47 -28.38 2.16
CA PRO A 3 22.07 -28.04 1.94
C PRO A 3 21.85 -26.60 2.44
N PRO A 4 21.03 -25.79 1.75
CA PRO A 4 20.67 -24.48 2.27
C PRO A 4 20.11 -24.67 3.68
N ASP A 5 20.71 -23.99 4.66
CA ASP A 5 20.28 -24.05 6.05
C ASP A 5 18.77 -23.81 6.11
N ALA A 6 18.05 -24.69 6.81
CA ALA A 6 16.58 -24.64 6.89
C ALA A 6 16.07 -23.26 7.37
N GLU A 7 16.91 -22.49 8.05
CA GLU A 7 16.66 -21.12 8.48
C GLU A 7 16.69 -20.11 7.31
N GLU A 8 17.57 -20.27 6.33
CA GLU A 8 17.63 -19.41 5.14
C GLU A 8 16.45 -19.67 4.19
N LEU A 9 16.04 -20.94 4.05
CA LEU A 9 14.83 -21.29 3.32
C LEU A 9 13.57 -20.71 3.97
N ARG A 10 13.52 -20.68 5.31
CA ARG A 10 12.41 -20.06 6.06
C ARG A 10 12.36 -18.56 5.84
N ARG A 11 13.49 -17.86 6.02
CA ARG A 11 13.58 -16.40 5.79
C ARG A 11 13.12 -16.01 4.39
N ARG A 12 13.63 -16.66 3.33
CA ARG A 12 13.19 -16.37 1.95
C ARG A 12 11.71 -16.62 1.72
N THR A 13 11.15 -17.64 2.36
CA THR A 13 9.72 -17.95 2.26
C THR A 13 8.87 -16.91 2.97
N GLU A 14 9.32 -16.42 4.14
CA GLU A 14 8.65 -15.37 4.90
C GLU A 14 8.73 -14.01 4.19
N GLU A 15 9.89 -13.65 3.64
CA GLU A 15 10.08 -12.45 2.81
C GLU A 15 9.20 -12.49 1.56
N GLY A 16 9.13 -13.64 0.88
CA GLY A 16 8.25 -13.82 -0.27
C GLY A 16 6.77 -13.68 0.07
N LYS A 17 6.33 -14.19 1.23
CA LYS A 17 4.95 -14.03 1.70
C LYS A 17 4.63 -12.57 2.01
N LYS A 18 5.49 -11.88 2.74
CA LYS A 18 5.33 -10.45 3.05
C LYS A 18 5.28 -9.60 1.78
N ASN A 19 6.07 -9.94 0.77
CA ASN A 19 6.04 -9.24 -0.52
C ASN A 19 4.69 -9.42 -1.23
N ILE A 20 4.11 -10.61 -1.19
CA ILE A 20 2.79 -10.89 -1.76
C ILE A 20 1.71 -10.12 -0.99
N GLU A 21 1.72 -10.16 0.34
CA GLU A 21 0.74 -9.43 1.17
C GLU A 21 0.82 -7.92 0.98
N PHE A 22 2.03 -7.36 0.92
CA PHE A 22 2.24 -5.95 0.61
C PHE A 22 1.72 -5.58 -0.78
N ARG A 23 1.99 -6.42 -1.79
CA ARG A 23 1.51 -6.21 -3.15
C ARG A 23 -0.01 -6.25 -3.22
N ASP A 24 -0.65 -7.20 -2.53
CA ASP A 24 -2.11 -7.33 -2.46
C ASP A 24 -2.75 -6.10 -1.79
N LEU A 25 -2.14 -5.63 -0.69
CA LEU A 25 -2.55 -4.39 -0.03
C LEU A 25 -2.46 -3.19 -0.98
N MET A 26 -1.33 -3.03 -1.68
CA MET A 26 -1.14 -1.94 -2.64
C MET A 26 -2.12 -2.03 -3.80
N ASP A 27 -2.43 -3.22 -4.31
CA ASP A 27 -3.42 -3.41 -5.38
C ASP A 27 -4.81 -2.98 -4.91
N SER A 28 -5.20 -3.38 -3.70
CA SER A 28 -6.47 -2.98 -3.09
C SER A 28 -6.57 -1.46 -2.90
N ILE A 29 -5.48 -0.81 -2.46
CA ILE A 29 -5.44 0.65 -2.30
C ILE A 29 -5.57 1.34 -3.66
N ASN A 30 -4.80 0.91 -4.66
CA ASN A 30 -4.87 1.50 -6.00
C ASN A 30 -6.24 1.31 -6.66
N TYR A 31 -6.88 0.16 -6.43
CA TYR A 31 -8.24 -0.08 -6.90
C TYR A 31 -9.22 0.91 -6.28
N ASP A 32 -9.15 1.15 -4.97
CA ASP A 32 -10.00 2.12 -4.27
C ASP A 32 -9.74 3.55 -4.77
N ILE A 33 -8.47 3.96 -4.88
CA ILE A 33 -8.09 5.25 -5.46
C ILE A 33 -8.70 5.43 -6.85
N ASN A 34 -8.59 4.43 -7.72
CA ASN A 34 -9.13 4.50 -9.07
C ASN A 34 -10.66 4.57 -9.08
N ASP A 35 -11.35 3.82 -8.22
CA ASP A 35 -12.81 3.88 -8.07
C ASP A 35 -13.27 5.26 -7.59
N GLN A 36 -12.61 5.80 -6.56
CA GLN A 36 -12.89 7.12 -6.02
C GLN A 36 -12.58 8.23 -7.03
N THR A 37 -11.48 8.11 -7.78
CA THR A 37 -11.12 9.03 -8.88
C THR A 37 -12.20 9.04 -9.95
N ARG A 38 -12.70 7.86 -10.35
CA ARG A 38 -13.79 7.75 -11.33
C ARG A 38 -15.12 8.32 -10.81
N SER A 39 -15.30 8.35 -9.50
CA SER A 39 -16.41 9.01 -8.83
C SER A 39 -16.21 10.52 -8.66
N GLY A 40 -15.07 11.08 -9.10
CA GLY A 40 -14.72 12.48 -8.98
C GLY A 40 -14.19 12.89 -7.59
N GLN A 41 -13.76 11.91 -6.78
CA GLN A 41 -13.11 12.15 -5.50
C GLN A 41 -11.59 12.19 -5.66
N SER A 42 -10.95 13.07 -4.91
CA SER A 42 -9.50 13.28 -4.88
C SER A 42 -8.83 12.74 -3.61
N SER A 43 -9.58 12.02 -2.77
CA SER A 43 -9.06 11.44 -1.53
C SER A 43 -9.88 10.23 -1.10
N THR A 44 -9.22 9.31 -0.41
CA THR A 44 -9.86 8.16 0.23
C THR A 44 -9.23 7.89 1.60
N VAL A 45 -9.98 7.21 2.47
CA VAL A 45 -9.51 6.77 3.78
C VAL A 45 -9.59 5.25 3.84
N PHE A 46 -8.43 4.61 3.91
CA PHE A 46 -8.30 3.17 3.99
C PHE A 46 -8.00 2.75 5.42
N VAL A 47 -8.75 1.80 5.98
CA VAL A 47 -8.47 1.29 7.32
C VAL A 47 -7.51 0.10 7.21
N LEU A 48 -6.29 0.24 7.73
CA LEU A 48 -5.34 -0.84 7.78
C LEU A 48 -5.72 -1.82 8.89
N GLY A 49 -5.87 -3.10 8.54
CA GLY A 49 -6.01 -4.15 9.54
C GLY A 49 -4.76 -4.26 10.41
N LYS A 50 -4.87 -4.87 11.59
CA LYS A 50 -3.72 -5.08 12.51
C LYS A 50 -2.49 -5.71 11.85
N ASN A 51 -2.70 -6.63 10.91
CA ASN A 51 -1.62 -7.26 10.15
C ASN A 51 -1.04 -6.36 9.06
N ASN A 52 -1.79 -5.36 8.59
CA ASN A 52 -1.35 -4.45 7.54
C ASN A 52 -0.69 -3.19 8.10
N ALA A 53 -0.90 -2.90 9.38
CA ALA A 53 -0.25 -1.81 10.09
C ALA A 53 1.29 -1.94 10.05
N GLU A 54 1.84 -3.16 10.03
CA GLU A 54 3.29 -3.37 9.89
C GLU A 54 3.83 -2.93 8.52
N PHE A 55 2.96 -2.83 7.52
CA PHE A 55 3.28 -2.38 6.17
C PHE A 55 3.04 -0.89 5.97
N ALA A 56 2.47 -0.16 6.94
CA ALA A 56 2.12 1.24 6.79
C ALA A 56 3.33 2.10 6.37
N ASP A 57 4.48 1.90 7.01
CA ASP A 57 5.73 2.60 6.68
C ASP A 57 6.16 2.35 5.22
N ALA A 58 6.16 1.08 4.80
CA ALA A 58 6.52 0.70 3.43
C ALA A 58 5.52 1.26 2.40
N VAL A 59 4.23 1.36 2.77
CA VAL A 59 3.19 1.98 1.93
C VAL A 59 3.47 3.47 1.78
N LEU A 60 3.78 4.18 2.87
CA LEU A 60 4.12 5.60 2.86
C LEU A 60 5.35 5.87 2.00
N GLU A 61 6.43 5.09 2.16
CA GLU A 61 7.63 5.22 1.34
C GLU A 61 7.30 5.06 -0.15
N ARG A 62 6.51 4.03 -0.50
CA ARG A 62 6.16 3.74 -1.88
C ARG A 62 5.32 4.83 -2.52
N PHE A 63 4.40 5.42 -1.77
CA PHE A 63 3.56 6.51 -2.25
C PHE A 63 4.26 7.87 -2.22
N SER A 64 5.24 8.07 -1.34
CA SER A 64 6.08 9.27 -1.33
C SER A 64 6.95 9.41 -2.58
N GLU A 65 7.22 8.32 -3.30
CA GLU A 65 7.85 8.36 -4.63
C GLU A 65 6.88 8.79 -5.74
N SER A 66 5.59 8.83 -5.45
CA SER A 66 4.52 9.23 -6.36
C SER A 66 4.01 10.63 -5.99
N GLU A 67 3.21 11.24 -6.86
CA GLU A 67 2.55 12.54 -6.60
C GLU A 67 1.34 12.42 -5.64
N LEU A 68 1.32 11.35 -4.83
CA LEU A 68 0.21 11.00 -3.95
C LEU A 68 0.58 11.41 -2.52
N SER A 69 -0.29 12.18 -1.87
CA SER A 69 -0.14 12.55 -0.46
C SER A 69 -0.76 11.48 0.42
N VAL A 70 0.05 10.78 1.21
CA VAL A 70 -0.41 9.71 2.10
C VAL A 70 -0.05 10.03 3.55
N GLU A 71 -1.04 9.94 4.42
CA GLU A 71 -0.91 10.13 5.86
C GLU A 71 -1.40 8.89 6.59
N TYR A 72 -0.57 8.34 7.47
CA TYR A 72 -0.94 7.22 8.33
C TYR A 72 -1.16 7.70 9.75
N ASP A 73 -2.31 7.35 10.32
CA ASP A 73 -2.68 7.62 11.70
C ASP A 73 -2.51 6.34 12.53
N GLU A 74 -1.45 6.29 13.34
CA GLU A 74 -1.12 5.11 14.17
C GLU A 74 -2.17 4.83 15.25
N ASP A 75 -2.83 5.88 15.77
CA ASP A 75 -3.86 5.78 16.80
C ASP A 75 -5.11 5.04 16.30
N THR A 76 -5.52 5.33 15.06
CA THR A 76 -6.73 4.77 14.44
C THR A 76 -6.46 3.71 13.38
N THR A 77 -5.19 3.42 13.09
CA THR A 77 -4.72 2.55 11.99
C THR A 77 -5.36 2.90 10.65
N LYS A 78 -5.48 4.20 10.36
CA LYS A 78 -6.10 4.71 9.14
C LYS A 78 -5.05 5.32 8.22
N LEU A 79 -5.14 4.98 6.95
CA LEU A 79 -4.31 5.51 5.88
C LEU A 79 -5.17 6.45 5.03
N THR A 80 -4.92 7.74 5.16
CA THR A 80 -5.56 8.77 4.35
C THR A 80 -4.70 9.00 3.12
N ILE A 81 -5.27 8.82 1.94
CA ILE A 81 -4.56 9.01 0.67
C ILE A 81 -5.30 10.08 -0.11
N SER A 82 -4.57 11.11 -0.53
CA SER A 82 -5.07 12.23 -1.30
C SER A 82 -4.23 12.40 -2.55
N TRP A 83 -4.86 12.73 -3.66
CA TRP A 83 -4.22 12.87 -4.95
C TRP A 83 -4.81 14.04 -5.71
N GLU A 84 -4.02 14.59 -6.63
CA GLU A 84 -4.55 15.56 -7.56
C GLU A 84 -5.38 14.82 -8.62
N LEU A 85 -6.62 15.25 -8.82
CA LEU A 85 -7.41 14.75 -9.94
C LEU A 85 -6.68 15.17 -11.22
N PRO A 86 -6.47 14.27 -12.19
CA PRO A 86 -5.97 14.70 -13.48
C PRO A 86 -6.94 15.76 -13.99
N GLU A 87 -6.43 16.98 -14.24
CA GLU A 87 -7.21 18.06 -14.85
C GLU A 87 -7.80 17.44 -16.13
N GLY A 88 -9.12 17.28 -16.15
CA GLY A 88 -9.78 16.61 -17.27
C GLY A 88 -9.38 17.30 -18.55
N GLU A 89 -8.70 16.58 -19.44
CA GLU A 89 -8.64 16.98 -20.84
C GLU A 89 -10.10 16.90 -21.33
N GLU A 90 -10.77 18.06 -21.32
CA GLU A 90 -12.03 18.28 -22.01
C GLU A 90 -11.77 18.05 -23.52
N GLU A 91 -12.08 16.86 -24.04
CA GLU A 91 -12.22 16.59 -25.48
C GLU A 91 -13.67 16.76 -25.95
#